data_AF-A0A3A4NUY9-F1
#
_entry.id   AF-A0A3A4NUY9-F1
#
_cell.length_a   1.000
_cell.length_b   1.000
_cell.length_c   1.000
_cell.angle_alpha   90.00
_cell.angle_beta   90.00
_cell.angle_gamma   90.00
#
_symmetry.space_group_name_H-M   'P 1'
#
loop_
_entity.id
_entity.type
_entity.pdbx_description
1 polymer ?
#
loop_
_entity_poly.entity_id
_entity_poly.type
_entity_poly.pdbx_seq_one_letter_code
_entity_poly.pdbx_strand_id
1 'polypeptide(L)'
;MSRRERGELGFTLIELAVVLLITGILAALAVSTYFRMISKARMAQASIVLKHLHKMETVHFSEKNAYTDNVTILDFDPVQYDYYRVTVTIDNTGQDFLGVAEGVGPMAGDRWTIDKDGVPAQDNAARLRF
;
A
#
# COMPACT_ATOMS: atom_id res chain seq x y z
N MET A 1 -47.43 13.98 -50.24
CA MET A 1 -46.19 13.92 -49.41
C MET A 1 -46.32 12.74 -48.45
N SER A 2 -45.59 11.64 -48.70
CA SER A 2 -45.62 10.46 -47.82
C SER A 2 -44.38 10.49 -46.91
N ARG A 3 -44.61 10.69 -45.61
CA ARG A 3 -43.59 10.69 -44.56
C ARG A 3 -43.34 9.24 -44.16
N ARG A 4 -42.19 8.68 -44.54
CA ARG A 4 -41.76 7.36 -44.05
C ARG A 4 -41.45 7.47 -42.56
N GLU A 5 -42.26 6.81 -41.73
CA GLU A 5 -41.93 6.58 -40.33
C GLU A 5 -40.74 5.63 -40.27
N ARG A 6 -39.66 6.07 -39.62
CA ARG A 6 -38.49 5.23 -39.39
C ARG A 6 -38.89 4.25 -38.29
N GLY A 7 -38.99 2.96 -38.63
CA GLY A 7 -39.28 1.92 -37.65
C GLY A 7 -38.24 1.96 -36.54
N GLU A 8 -38.70 2.02 -35.29
CA GLU A 8 -37.85 1.84 -34.12
C GLU A 8 -37.31 0.41 -34.14
N LEU A 9 -35.99 0.28 -34.22
CA LEU A 9 -35.29 -1.00 -34.17
C LEU A 9 -35.24 -1.46 -32.72
N GLY A 10 -35.97 -2.53 -32.38
CA GLY A 10 -35.93 -3.16 -31.07
C GLY A 10 -34.67 -3.99 -30.86
N PHE A 11 -34.20 -4.07 -29.61
CA PHE A 11 -33.04 -4.88 -29.22
C PHE A 11 -33.42 -6.37 -29.10
N THR A 12 -32.55 -7.27 -29.55
CA THR A 12 -32.79 -8.72 -29.43
C THR A 12 -32.26 -9.28 -28.10
N LEU A 13 -32.90 -10.35 -27.62
CA LEU A 13 -32.43 -11.06 -26.41
C LEU A 13 -31.02 -11.66 -26.60
N ILE A 14 -30.69 -12.08 -27.82
CA ILE A 14 -29.38 -12.65 -28.13
C ILE A 14 -28.28 -11.57 -28.11
N GLU A 15 -28.57 -10.35 -28.57
CA GLU A 15 -27.62 -9.23 -28.44
C GLU A 15 -27.32 -8.93 -26.97
N LEU A 16 -28.35 -8.91 -26.11
CA LEU A 16 -28.13 -8.72 -24.67
C LEU A 16 -27.33 -9.89 -24.06
N ALA A 17 -27.61 -11.14 -24.48
CA ALA A 17 -26.92 -12.32 -23.97
C ALA A 17 -25.42 -12.31 -24.30
N VAL A 18 -25.05 -11.94 -25.53
CA VAL A 18 -23.64 -11.84 -25.94
C VAL A 18 -22.93 -10.70 -25.22
N VAL A 19 -23.60 -9.56 -25.01
CA VAL A 19 -23.05 -8.45 -24.23
C VAL A 19 -22.77 -8.89 -22.79
N LEU A 20 -23.71 -9.57 -22.13
CA LEU A 20 -23.53 -10.08 -20.76
C LEU A 20 -22.44 -11.15 -20.67
N LEU A 21 -22.31 -12.01 -21.70
CA LEU A 21 -21.24 -12.99 -21.79
C LEU A 21 -19.86 -12.32 -21.81
N ILE A 22 -19.69 -11.30 -22.66
CA ILE A 22 -18.42 -10.57 -22.78
C ILE A 22 -18.12 -9.77 -21.50
N THR A 23 -19.11 -9.06 -20.93
CA THR A 23 -18.90 -8.30 -19.68
C THR A 23 -18.60 -9.20 -18.50
N GLY A 24 -19.16 -10.40 -18.43
CA GLY A 24 -18.82 -11.41 -17.42
C GLY A 24 -17.35 -11.84 -17.49
N ILE A 25 -16.82 -12.10 -18.68
CA ILE A 25 -15.40 -12.45 -18.89
C ILE A 25 -14.49 -11.29 -18.49
N LEU A 26 -14.82 -10.07 -18.93
CA LEU A 26 -14.04 -8.87 -18.59
C LEU A 26 -14.05 -8.58 -17.08
N ALA A 27 -15.19 -8.72 -16.42
CA ALA A 27 -15.33 -8.51 -14.99
C ALA A 27 -14.46 -9.50 -14.19
N ALA A 28 -14.44 -10.78 -14.57
CA ALA A 28 -13.62 -11.79 -13.91
C ALA A 28 -12.12 -11.47 -13.96
N LEU A 29 -11.62 -11.01 -15.11
CA LEU A 29 -10.22 -10.61 -15.26
C LEU A 29 -9.91 -9.33 -14.45
N ALA A 30 -10.80 -8.33 -14.51
CA ALA A 30 -10.64 -7.04 -13.88
C ALA A 30 -10.56 -7.12 -12.34
N VAL A 31 -11.33 -8.02 -11.71
CA VAL A 31 -11.30 -8.18 -10.25
C VAL A 31 -9.91 -8.60 -9.76
N SER A 32 -9.28 -9.56 -10.43
CA SER A 32 -7.95 -10.06 -10.01
C SER A 32 -6.84 -9.02 -10.19
N THR A 33 -6.91 -8.21 -11.23
CA THR A 33 -5.91 -7.17 -11.51
C THR A 33 -6.09 -5.98 -10.57
N TYR A 34 -7.33 -5.63 -10.24
CA TYR A 34 -7.67 -4.58 -9.29
C TYR A 34 -7.08 -4.83 -7.89
N PHE A 35 -7.24 -6.04 -7.34
CA PHE A 35 -6.67 -6.36 -6.02
C PHE A 35 -5.14 -6.27 -5.99
N ARG A 36 -4.45 -6.70 -7.06
CA ARG A 36 -2.99 -6.55 -7.18
C ARG A 36 -2.55 -5.10 -7.28
N MET A 37 -3.35 -4.24 -7.92
CA MET A 37 -3.05 -2.81 -8.01
C MET A 37 -3.19 -2.14 -6.64
N ILE A 38 -4.24 -2.46 -5.88
CA ILE A 38 -4.42 -1.95 -4.52
C ILE A 38 -3.29 -2.40 -3.61
N SER A 39 -2.88 -3.68 -3.66
CA SER A 39 -1.79 -4.16 -2.81
C SER A 39 -0.48 -3.45 -3.11
N LYS A 40 -0.17 -3.19 -4.39
CA LYS A 40 1.00 -2.39 -4.78
C LYS A 40 0.92 -0.94 -4.28
N ALA A 41 -0.26 -0.32 -4.37
CA ALA A 41 -0.47 1.03 -3.85
C ALA A 41 -0.27 1.09 -2.33
N ARG A 42 -0.76 0.08 -1.59
CA ARG A 42 -0.53 -0.04 -0.14
C ARG A 42 0.93 -0.29 0.19
N MET A 43 1.63 -1.17 -0.53
CA MET A 43 3.09 -1.36 -0.38
C MET A 43 3.89 -0.07 -0.61
N ALA A 44 3.46 0.78 -1.55
CA ALA A 44 4.07 2.08 -1.74
C ALA A 44 3.89 3.00 -0.52
N GLN A 45 2.79 2.87 0.23
CA GLN A 45 2.61 3.59 1.49
C GLN A 45 3.68 3.20 2.51
N ALA A 46 4.04 1.93 2.64
CA ALA A 46 5.10 1.48 3.57
C ALA A 46 6.40 2.27 3.37
N SER A 47 6.82 2.45 2.12
CA SER A 47 8.02 3.24 1.78
C SER A 47 7.88 4.71 2.17
N ILE A 48 6.70 5.30 1.99
CA ILE A 48 6.40 6.69 2.38
C ILE A 48 6.46 6.85 3.90
N VAL A 49 5.84 5.92 4.63
CA VAL A 49 5.82 5.88 6.09
C VAL A 49 7.23 5.80 6.65
N LEU A 50 8.06 4.89 6.13
CA LEU A 50 9.45 4.73 6.56
C LEU A 50 10.33 5.93 6.21
N LYS A 51 10.13 6.56 5.05
CA LYS A 51 10.82 7.81 4.72
C LYS A 51 10.43 8.95 5.65
N HIS A 52 9.16 9.01 6.05
CA HIS A 52 8.71 9.97 7.05
C HIS A 52 9.41 9.71 8.40
N LEU A 53 9.48 8.45 8.83
CA LEU A 53 10.19 8.03 10.03
C LEU A 53 11.65 8.49 10.00
N HIS A 54 12.39 8.15 8.95
CA HIS A 54 13.79 8.55 8.81
C HIS A 54 13.99 10.07 8.85
N LYS A 55 13.07 10.84 8.27
CA LYS A 55 13.09 12.30 8.34
C LYS A 55 12.92 12.80 9.78
N MET A 56 11.97 12.26 10.52
CA MET A 56 11.73 12.64 11.92
C MET A 56 12.90 12.24 12.81
N GLU A 57 13.47 11.06 12.60
CA GLU A 57 14.68 10.61 13.28
C GLU A 57 15.88 11.52 13.00
N THR A 58 16.07 11.94 11.75
CA THR A 58 17.14 12.87 11.37
C THR A 58 16.98 14.23 12.05
N VAL A 59 15.75 14.74 12.15
CA VAL A 59 15.44 15.97 12.87
C VAL A 59 15.74 15.80 14.36
N HIS A 60 15.27 14.71 14.97
CA HIS A 60 15.50 14.42 16.38
C HIS A 60 17.00 14.30 16.71
N PHE A 61 17.75 13.59 15.87
CA PHE A 61 19.19 13.44 15.99
C PHE A 61 19.91 14.79 15.90
N SER A 62 19.47 15.69 15.00
CA SER A 62 20.02 17.04 14.91
C SER A 62 19.80 17.88 16.17
N GLU A 63 18.77 17.59 16.96
CA GLU A 63 18.43 18.33 18.19
C GLU A 63 19.03 17.71 19.46
N LYS A 64 19.13 16.38 19.50
CA LYS A 64 19.47 15.60 20.70
C LYS A 64 20.76 14.81 20.59
N ASN A 65 21.39 14.78 19.41
CA ASN A 65 22.56 13.95 19.08
C ASN A 65 22.36 12.44 19.33
N ALA A 66 21.09 11.99 19.30
CA ALA A 66 20.70 10.61 19.48
C ALA A 66 19.39 10.33 18.74
N TYR A 67 19.22 9.11 18.24
CA TYR A 67 17.95 8.57 17.74
C TYR A 67 17.05 8.12 18.90
N THR A 68 15.76 7.89 18.62
CA THR A 68 14.78 7.53 19.65
C THR A 68 13.92 6.35 19.24
N ASP A 69 13.65 5.42 20.16
CA ASP A 69 12.69 4.34 19.93
C ASP A 69 11.23 4.79 20.16
N ASN A 70 11.05 6.01 20.67
CA ASN A 70 9.75 6.55 21.04
C ASN A 70 9.04 7.16 19.82
N VAL A 71 8.23 6.33 19.17
CA VAL A 71 7.39 6.72 18.03
C VAL A 71 6.43 7.88 18.33
N THR A 72 6.03 8.11 19.58
CA THR A 72 5.18 9.24 19.95
C THR A 72 5.92 10.58 19.87
N ILE A 73 7.23 10.59 20.17
CA ILE A 73 8.07 11.79 20.01
C ILE A 73 8.29 12.11 18.53
N LEU A 74 8.26 11.08 17.67
CA LEU A 74 8.39 11.19 16.22
C LEU A 74 7.08 11.53 15.49
N ASP A 75 6.03 11.89 16.24
CA ASP A 75 4.69 12.25 15.71
C ASP A 75 4.03 11.14 14.88
N PHE A 76 4.29 9.87 15.24
CA PHE A 76 3.61 8.74 14.61
C PHE A 76 2.30 8.43 15.32
N ASP A 77 1.19 8.81 14.68
CA ASP A 77 -0.15 8.38 15.08
C ASP A 77 -0.52 7.04 14.38
N PRO A 78 -0.86 5.98 15.13
CA PRO A 78 -1.35 4.72 14.53
C PRO A 78 -2.60 4.89 13.65
N VAL A 79 -3.39 5.96 13.81
CA VAL A 79 -4.56 6.26 12.96
C VAL A 79 -4.14 6.78 11.58
N GLN A 80 -2.94 7.34 11.42
CA GLN A 80 -2.48 7.86 10.15
C GLN A 80 -2.03 6.76 9.18
N TYR A 81 -1.75 5.55 9.69
CA TYR A 81 -1.15 4.44 8.96
C TYR A 81 -1.93 3.13 9.15
N ASP A 82 -3.18 3.11 8.68
CA ASP A 82 -4.13 1.99 8.83
C ASP A 82 -3.63 0.61 8.36
N TYR A 83 -2.64 0.57 7.46
CA TYR A 83 -2.12 -0.67 6.87
C TYR A 83 -0.74 -1.08 7.38
N TYR A 84 -0.04 -0.22 8.13
CA TYR A 84 1.33 -0.49 8.59
C TYR A 84 1.52 -0.02 10.03
N ARG A 85 1.93 -0.96 10.89
CA ARG A 85 2.39 -0.65 12.24
C ARG A 85 3.88 -0.33 12.19
N VAL A 86 4.25 0.83 12.71
CA VAL A 86 5.64 1.27 12.77
C VAL A 86 6.22 1.02 14.15
N THR A 87 7.43 0.48 14.17
CA THR A 87 8.25 0.30 15.38
C THR A 87 9.67 0.75 15.10
N VAL A 88 10.35 1.24 16.13
CA VAL A 88 11.75 1.65 16.05
C VAL A 88 12.54 0.87 17.09
N THR A 89 13.72 0.40 16.72
CA THR A 89 14.71 -0.14 17.64
C THR A 89 15.99 0.66 17.49
N ILE A 90 16.58 1.08 18.59
CA ILE A 90 17.85 1.82 18.62
C ILE A 90 18.99 0.92 19.08
N ASP A 91 20.21 1.27 18.71
CA ASP A 91 21.41 0.66 19.28
C ASP A 91 21.69 1.20 20.69
N ASN A 92 22.59 0.54 21.44
CA ASN A 92 22.95 0.94 22.80
C ASN A 92 23.62 2.33 22.89
N THR A 93 24.03 2.90 21.75
CA THR A 93 24.70 4.20 21.65
C THR A 93 23.74 5.32 21.21
N GLY A 94 22.54 4.99 20.74
CA GLY A 94 21.60 5.93 20.10
C GLY A 94 22.16 6.55 18.81
N GLN A 95 23.17 5.93 18.19
CA GLN A 95 23.84 6.38 16.97
C GLN A 95 23.36 5.64 15.73
N ASP A 96 22.57 4.58 15.91
CA ASP A 96 21.91 3.88 14.82
C ASP A 96 20.46 3.51 15.22
N PHE A 97 19.61 3.36 14.21
CA PHE A 97 18.24 2.93 14.41
C PHE A 97 17.80 1.99 13.29
N LEU A 98 16.88 1.11 13.63
CA LEU A 98 16.15 0.25 12.70
C LEU A 98 14.66 0.54 12.85
N GLY A 99 14.12 1.22 11.85
CA GLY A 99 12.68 1.40 11.68
C GLY A 99 12.07 0.20 10.96
N VAL A 100 10.97 -0.32 11.48
CA VAL A 100 10.24 -1.45 10.89
C VAL A 100 8.79 -1.05 10.69
N ALA A 101 8.29 -1.24 9.46
CA ALA A 101 6.87 -1.13 9.13
C ALA A 101 6.31 -2.54 8.83
N GLU A 102 5.47 -3.04 9.73
CA GLU A 102 4.80 -4.33 9.60
C GLU A 102 3.37 -4.16 9.09
N GLY A 103 3.06 -4.84 8.00
CA GLY A 103 1.73 -4.80 7.40
C GLY A 103 0.68 -5.39 8.33
N VAL A 104 -0.47 -4.71 8.46
CA VAL A 104 -1.62 -5.15 9.23
C VAL A 104 -2.85 -5.36 8.32
N GLY A 105 -3.82 -6.15 8.80
CA GLY A 105 -5.04 -6.43 8.06
C GLY A 105 -4.76 -7.02 6.68
N PRO A 106 -5.19 -6.39 5.57
CA PRO A 106 -4.98 -6.92 4.22
C PRO A 106 -3.52 -6.92 3.76
N MET A 107 -2.61 -6.24 4.46
CA MET A 107 -1.16 -6.25 4.20
C MET A 107 -0.39 -7.17 5.16
N ALA A 108 -1.08 -7.98 5.98
CA ALA A 108 -0.43 -8.90 6.91
C ALA A 108 0.62 -9.78 6.22
N GLY A 109 1.82 -9.85 6.82
CA GLY A 109 2.97 -10.58 6.27
C GLY A 109 3.90 -9.74 5.37
N ASP A 110 3.52 -8.50 5.02
CA ASP A 110 4.44 -7.54 4.41
C ASP A 110 5.30 -6.88 5.50
N ARG A 111 6.61 -6.76 5.28
CA ARG A 111 7.54 -6.16 6.23
C ARG A 111 8.55 -5.31 5.49
N TRP A 112 8.67 -4.06 5.92
CA TRP A 112 9.65 -3.13 5.41
C TRP A 112 10.54 -2.62 6.53
N THR A 113 11.78 -2.35 6.18
CA THR A 113 12.79 -1.87 7.11
C THR A 113 13.46 -0.63 6.54
N ILE A 114 13.90 0.27 7.41
CA ILE A 114 14.74 1.41 7.06
C ILE A 114 15.74 1.62 8.19
N ASP A 115 16.96 1.97 7.82
CA ASP A 115 18.03 2.33 8.74
C ASP A 115 18.36 3.82 8.58
N LYS A 116 19.46 4.25 9.23
CA LYS A 116 20.00 5.60 9.09
C LYS A 116 20.44 5.97 7.66
N ASP A 117 20.62 5.01 6.76
CA ASP A 117 20.99 5.30 5.36
C ASP A 117 19.76 5.72 4.53
N GLY A 118 18.55 5.56 5.09
CA GLY A 118 17.33 6.15 4.55
C GLY A 118 16.78 5.42 3.31
N VAL A 119 17.24 4.20 3.06
CA VAL A 119 16.80 3.36 1.94
C VAL A 119 15.80 2.32 2.46
N PRO A 120 14.49 2.45 2.17
CA PRO A 120 13.51 1.45 2.58
C PRO A 120 13.75 0.13 1.83
N ALA A 121 13.91 -0.96 2.57
CA ALA A 121 14.07 -2.31 2.05
C ALA A 121 12.89 -3.19 2.46
N GLN A 122 12.27 -3.85 1.48
CA GLN A 122 11.25 -4.87 1.74
C GLN A 122 11.93 -6.17 2.16
N ASP A 123 11.61 -6.65 3.36
CA ASP A 123 12.09 -7.92 3.86
C ASP A 123 11.29 -9.08 3.24
N ASN A 124 11.72 -9.50 2.05
CA ASN A 124 11.15 -10.65 1.35
C ASN A 124 11.52 -12.00 2.00
N ALA A 125 12.34 -12.02 3.06
CA ALA A 125 12.82 -13.27 3.65
C ALA A 125 11.73 -14.03 4.43
N ALA A 126 10.64 -13.35 4.83
CA ALA A 126 9.49 -14.02 5.45
C ALA A 126 8.76 -14.98 4.50
N ARG A 127 8.90 -14.82 3.18
CA ARG A 127 8.21 -15.62 2.17
C ARG A 127 8.90 -16.96 1.83
N LEU A 128 10.11 -17.19 2.34
CA LEU A 128 10.93 -18.40 2.07
C LEU A 128 10.99 -19.37 3.26
N ARG A 129 10.16 -19.18 4.29
CA ARG A 129 10.08 -20.08 5.45
C ARG A 129 8.82 -20.94 5.47
N PHE A 130 8.44 -21.53 4.32
CA PHE A 130 7.55 -22.69 4.22
C PHE A 130 7.89 -23.47 2.96
#